data_AF-A0A1T4TXK7-F1
#
_entry.id   AF-A0A1T4TXK7-F1
#
_cell.length_a   1.000
_cell.length_b   1.000
_cell.length_c   1.000
_cell.angle_alpha   90.00
_cell.angle_beta   90.00
_cell.angle_gamma   90.00
#
_symmetry.space_group_name_H-M   'P 1'
#
loop_
_entity.id
_entity.type
_entity.pdbx_description
1 polymer ?
#
loop_
_entity_poly.entity_id
_entity_poly.type
_entity_poly.pdbx_seq_one_letter_code
_entity_poly.pdbx_strand_id
1 'polypeptide(L)'
;MEKIVLSRCFLQAKATEGSNIDEINSPDVFPLSLGNDIPDDFVLCRDKENVVTAYYSSMEWDFKPYRLSAAGNCKMSFGSLVGIDNREKDIRLINEVKQILFCLIYHVRSGANGYLSITTLMHYYQNTMHAARFCIDSGANRLLGRLSLSEFFRINCIWLLMLKP
;
A
#
# COMPACT_ATOMS: atom_id res chain seq x y z
N MET A 1 -7.77 12.49 -23.83
CA MET A 1 -8.37 12.44 -22.48
C MET A 1 -7.45 11.59 -21.63
N GLU A 2 -6.79 12.20 -20.65
CA GLU A 2 -5.86 11.48 -19.78
C GLU A 2 -6.64 10.47 -18.93
N LYS A 3 -6.16 9.22 -18.87
CA LYS A 3 -6.80 8.18 -18.05
C LYS A 3 -6.32 8.36 -16.61
N ILE A 4 -7.24 8.79 -15.77
CA ILE A 4 -7.04 8.94 -14.33
C ILE A 4 -7.48 7.69 -13.57
N VAL A 5 -6.80 7.40 -12.47
CA VAL A 5 -7.12 6.29 -11.58
C VAL A 5 -7.44 6.83 -10.19
N LEU A 6 -8.57 6.40 -9.65
CA LEU A 6 -9.04 6.79 -8.31
C LEU A 6 -8.66 5.72 -7.29
N SER A 7 -8.40 6.16 -6.05
CA SER A 7 -8.20 5.26 -4.92
C SER A 7 -9.42 4.37 -4.69
N ARG A 8 -9.21 3.05 -4.76
CA ARG A 8 -10.29 2.08 -4.59
C ARG A 8 -10.77 1.95 -3.15
N CYS A 9 -9.92 2.33 -2.20
CA CYS A 9 -10.29 2.41 -0.79
C CYS A 9 -11.23 3.58 -0.53
N PHE A 10 -10.95 4.75 -1.12
CA PHE A 10 -11.85 5.90 -1.07
C PHE A 10 -13.19 5.60 -1.74
N LEU A 11 -13.16 5.00 -2.93
CA LEU A 11 -14.40 4.60 -3.62
C LEU A 11 -15.25 3.63 -2.80
N GLN A 12 -14.63 2.69 -2.08
CA GLN A 12 -15.37 1.81 -1.19
C GLN A 12 -16.03 2.58 -0.04
N ALA A 13 -15.28 3.45 0.62
CA ALA A 13 -15.76 4.21 1.76
C ALA A 13 -16.96 5.07 1.34
N LYS A 14 -16.83 5.81 0.22
CA LYS A 14 -17.89 6.66 -0.35
C LYS A 14 -19.12 5.86 -0.78
N ALA A 15 -18.95 4.66 -1.32
CA ALA A 15 -20.07 3.83 -1.79
C ALA A 15 -20.85 3.15 -0.64
N THR A 16 -20.38 3.24 0.61
CA THR A 16 -21.04 2.58 1.74
C THR A 16 -22.09 3.48 2.37
N GLU A 17 -23.29 2.94 2.57
CA GLU A 17 -24.38 3.62 3.26
C GLU A 17 -23.98 4.03 4.69
N GLY A 18 -24.25 5.29 5.04
CA GLY A 18 -23.91 5.85 6.35
C GLY A 18 -22.44 6.23 6.54
N SER A 19 -21.61 6.21 5.48
CA SER A 19 -20.26 6.78 5.56
C SER A 19 -20.31 8.31 5.68
N ASN A 20 -19.41 8.88 6.47
CA ASN A 20 -19.20 10.34 6.59
C ASN A 20 -18.06 10.81 5.65
N ILE A 21 -17.91 10.17 4.49
CA ILE A 21 -16.84 10.48 3.53
C ILE A 21 -17.42 11.29 2.37
N ASP A 22 -16.91 12.51 2.25
CA ASP A 22 -17.26 13.49 1.24
C ASP A 22 -16.13 13.65 0.20
N GLU A 23 -16.42 14.38 -0.88
CA GLU A 23 -15.45 14.64 -1.95
C GLU A 23 -14.21 15.39 -1.44
N ILE A 24 -14.35 16.22 -0.41
CA ILE A 24 -13.23 16.93 0.22
C ILE A 24 -12.23 15.98 0.88
N ASN A 25 -12.63 14.75 1.22
CA ASN A 25 -11.75 13.73 1.79
C ASN A 25 -11.07 12.87 0.73
N SER A 26 -11.24 13.23 -0.56
CA SER A 26 -10.63 12.50 -1.67
C SER A 26 -9.10 12.52 -1.57
N PRO A 27 -8.45 11.38 -1.84
CA PRO A 27 -7.02 11.34 -2.01
C PRO A 27 -6.65 11.89 -3.39
N ASP A 28 -5.35 12.03 -3.63
CA ASP A 28 -4.88 12.48 -4.93
C ASP A 28 -5.24 11.45 -6.02
N VAL A 29 -5.51 11.97 -7.20
CA VAL A 29 -5.83 11.19 -8.38
C VAL A 29 -4.52 10.83 -9.08
N PHE A 30 -4.34 9.57 -9.45
CA PHE A 30 -3.11 9.14 -10.12
C PHE A 30 -3.28 9.14 -11.65
N PRO A 31 -2.52 9.95 -12.40
CA PRO A 31 -2.47 9.89 -13.85
C PRO A 31 -1.70 8.65 -14.31
N LEU A 32 -2.26 7.86 -15.23
CA LEU A 32 -1.54 6.70 -15.80
C LEU A 32 -0.24 7.08 -16.53
N SER A 33 -0.09 8.35 -16.92
CA SER A 33 1.10 8.89 -17.58
C SER A 33 2.34 8.89 -16.68
N LEU A 34 2.17 8.92 -15.35
CA LEU A 34 3.27 8.92 -14.38
C LEU A 34 3.92 7.54 -14.21
N GLY A 35 3.28 6.45 -14.69
CA GLY A 35 3.82 5.11 -14.58
C GLY A 35 4.08 4.69 -13.14
N ASN A 36 5.35 4.67 -12.72
CA ASN A 36 5.80 4.32 -11.37
C ASN A 36 6.33 5.53 -10.56
N ASP A 37 6.31 6.73 -11.13
CA ASP A 37 6.84 7.93 -10.50
C ASP A 37 5.76 8.60 -9.65
N ILE A 38 5.68 8.19 -8.38
CA ILE A 38 4.68 8.67 -7.42
C ILE A 38 5.32 9.81 -6.61
N PRO A 39 4.75 11.03 -6.62
CA PRO A 39 5.29 12.14 -5.84
C PRO A 39 5.36 11.83 -4.34
N ASP A 40 6.38 12.36 -3.66
CA ASP A 40 6.56 12.15 -2.23
C ASP A 40 5.40 12.73 -1.39
N ASP A 41 4.84 13.85 -1.85
CA ASP A 41 3.71 14.56 -1.24
C ASP A 41 2.34 14.02 -1.72
N PHE A 42 2.31 12.95 -2.50
CA PHE A 42 1.08 12.33 -2.96
C PHE A 42 0.22 11.86 -1.79
N VAL A 43 -1.03 12.35 -1.74
CA VAL A 43 -1.96 12.09 -0.64
C VAL A 43 -2.75 10.81 -0.90
N LEU A 44 -2.62 9.84 0.01
CA LEU A 44 -3.31 8.55 -0.04
C LEU A 44 -4.60 8.52 0.79
N CYS A 45 -4.67 9.34 1.85
CA CYS A 45 -5.83 9.38 2.74
C CYS A 45 -5.94 10.74 3.45
N ARG A 46 -7.19 11.20 3.61
CA ARG A 46 -7.57 12.39 4.38
C ARG A 46 -8.66 12.01 5.36
N ASP A 47 -8.67 12.65 6.53
CA ASP A 47 -9.77 12.55 7.47
C ASP A 47 -10.94 13.46 7.12
N LYS A 48 -12.02 13.36 7.91
CA LYS A 48 -13.25 14.15 7.79
C LYS A 48 -13.03 15.66 7.88
N GLU A 49 -11.94 16.10 8.51
CA GLU A 49 -11.54 17.51 8.67
C GLU A 49 -10.57 17.96 7.57
N ASN A 50 -10.38 17.13 6.53
CA ASN A 50 -9.47 17.36 5.40
C ASN A 50 -7.99 17.37 5.81
N VAL A 51 -7.66 16.77 6.96
CA VAL A 51 -6.26 16.59 7.39
C VAL A 51 -5.69 15.36 6.70
N VAL A 52 -4.49 15.49 6.13
CA VAL A 52 -3.80 14.36 5.50
C VAL A 52 -3.33 13.38 6.57
N THR A 53 -3.75 12.13 6.45
CA THR A 53 -3.40 11.05 7.38
C THR A 53 -2.44 10.02 6.77
N ALA A 54 -2.22 10.09 5.46
CA ALA A 54 -1.24 9.25 4.77
C ALA A 54 -0.67 9.99 3.54
N TYR A 55 0.61 10.34 3.58
CA TYR A 55 1.40 10.69 2.41
C TYR A 55 2.17 9.48 1.91
N TYR A 56 2.35 9.33 0.60
CA TYR A 56 3.11 8.23 0.02
C TYR A 56 4.53 8.10 0.63
N SER A 57 5.26 9.22 0.78
CA SER A 57 6.59 9.24 1.38
C SER A 57 6.63 8.91 2.89
N SER A 58 5.52 9.03 3.62
CA SER A 58 5.49 8.88 5.08
C SER A 58 5.82 7.45 5.54
N MET A 59 6.47 7.32 6.70
CA MET A 59 6.74 6.01 7.34
C MET A 59 5.50 5.39 7.98
N GLU A 60 4.44 6.17 8.11
CA GLU A 60 3.15 5.72 8.61
C GLU A 60 2.04 6.13 7.66
N TRP A 61 1.15 5.19 7.35
CA TRP A 61 -0.09 5.46 6.61
C TRP A 61 -1.27 5.12 7.49
N ASP A 62 -2.09 6.12 7.83
CA ASP A 62 -3.33 5.92 8.59
C ASP A 62 -4.56 6.01 7.67
N PHE A 63 -5.16 4.85 7.41
CA PHE A 63 -6.39 4.70 6.61
C PHE A 63 -7.65 4.61 7.47
N LYS A 64 -7.58 4.90 8.78
CA LYS A 64 -8.75 4.93 9.66
C LYS A 64 -9.90 5.77 9.10
N PRO A 65 -9.70 6.92 8.43
CA PRO A 65 -10.80 7.67 7.84
C PRO A 65 -11.67 6.87 6.86
N TYR A 66 -11.06 6.00 6.06
CA TYR A 66 -11.79 5.20 5.04
C TYR A 66 -12.37 3.91 5.60
N ARG A 67 -12.27 3.69 6.92
CA ARG A 67 -12.77 2.49 7.56
C ARG A 67 -14.24 2.64 7.94
N LEU A 68 -15.00 1.57 7.73
CA LEU A 68 -16.42 1.47 8.08
C LEU A 68 -16.68 0.96 9.51
N SER A 69 -15.78 0.17 10.07
CA SER A 69 -15.91 -0.41 11.42
C SER A 69 -15.23 0.47 12.48
N ALA A 70 -15.75 0.52 13.71
CA ALA A 70 -15.20 1.34 14.80
C ALA A 70 -13.98 0.74 15.54
N ALA A 71 -13.73 -0.57 15.42
CA ALA A 71 -12.63 -1.28 16.11
C ALA A 71 -11.40 -1.45 15.20
N GLY A 72 -10.36 -2.23 15.55
CA GLY A 72 -9.30 -2.74 14.66
C GLY A 72 -8.25 -1.75 14.08
N ASN A 73 -7.13 -2.29 13.59
CA ASN A 73 -5.98 -1.50 13.09
C ASN A 73 -6.11 -1.09 11.62
N CYS A 74 -5.83 0.17 11.32
CA CYS A 74 -5.73 0.73 9.95
C CYS A 74 -4.47 1.56 9.73
N LYS A 75 -3.52 1.46 10.67
CA LYS A 75 -2.22 2.09 10.59
C LYS A 75 -1.19 1.10 10.09
N MET A 76 -0.50 1.49 9.03
CA MET A 76 0.68 0.81 8.50
C MET A 76 1.91 1.55 8.99
N SER A 77 2.91 0.84 9.49
CA SER A 77 4.17 1.42 9.98
C SER A 77 5.35 0.67 9.39
N PHE A 78 6.09 1.35 8.51
CA PHE A 78 7.21 0.77 7.78
C PHE A 78 8.52 0.84 8.57
N GLY A 79 8.55 1.63 9.66
CA GLY A 79 9.73 1.84 10.49
C GLY A 79 10.32 0.56 11.08
N SER A 80 9.51 -0.49 11.25
CA SER A 80 9.97 -1.79 11.75
C SER A 80 10.97 -2.50 10.82
N LEU A 81 11.19 -2.02 9.60
CA LEU A 81 12.19 -2.55 8.67
C LEU A 81 13.52 -1.77 8.71
N VAL A 82 13.59 -0.63 9.40
CA VAL A 82 14.77 0.25 9.40
C VAL A 82 15.82 -0.25 10.42
N GLY A 83 17.08 -0.28 9.99
CA GLY A 83 18.22 -0.50 10.87
C GLY A 83 18.47 -1.96 11.21
N ILE A 84 17.88 -2.89 10.45
CA ILE A 84 18.05 -4.33 10.68
C ILE A 84 19.40 -4.82 10.15
N ASP A 85 19.89 -4.23 9.05
CA ASP A 85 21.16 -4.63 8.42
C ASP A 85 21.89 -3.41 7.84
N ASN A 86 21.30 -2.78 6.82
CA ASN A 86 21.87 -1.62 6.15
C ASN A 86 20.75 -0.63 5.82
N ARG A 87 20.81 0.57 6.42
CA ARG A 87 19.77 1.59 6.29
C ARG A 87 19.39 1.90 4.84
N GLU A 88 20.35 1.97 3.92
CA GLU A 88 20.08 2.27 2.51
C GLU A 88 19.32 1.13 1.82
N LYS A 89 19.72 -0.13 2.09
CA LYS A 89 19.01 -1.32 1.60
C LYS A 89 17.62 -1.45 2.24
N ASP A 90 17.49 -1.11 3.52
CA ASP A 90 16.22 -1.12 4.25
C ASP A 90 15.24 -0.11 3.65
N ILE A 91 15.69 1.11 3.36
CA ILE A 91 14.87 2.15 2.72
C ILE A 91 14.43 1.73 1.31
N ARG A 92 15.32 1.14 0.50
CA ARG A 92 14.94 0.59 -0.82
C ARG A 92 13.84 -0.44 -0.71
N LEU A 93 13.96 -1.37 0.24
CA LEU A 93 12.97 -2.42 0.46
C LEU A 93 11.63 -1.83 0.95
N ILE A 94 11.65 -0.83 1.84
CA ILE A 94 10.45 -0.09 2.25
C ILE A 94 9.77 0.55 1.05
N ASN A 95 10.53 1.16 0.14
CA ASN A 95 9.97 1.77 -1.06
C ASN A 95 9.32 0.73 -1.98
N GLU A 96 9.90 -0.47 -2.11
CA GLU A 96 9.25 -1.57 -2.84
C GLU A 96 7.93 -2.02 -2.18
N VAL A 97 7.89 -2.13 -0.84
CA VAL A 97 6.65 -2.43 -0.10
C VAL A 97 5.58 -1.39 -0.40
N LYS A 98 5.93 -0.10 -0.29
CA LYS A 98 5.01 1.02 -0.55
C LYS A 98 4.49 1.04 -1.97
N GLN A 99 5.37 0.78 -2.95
CA GLN A 99 4.99 0.73 -4.35
C GLN A 99 3.98 -0.40 -4.62
N ILE A 100 4.18 -1.58 -4.02
CA ILE A 100 3.21 -2.69 -4.14
C ILE A 100 1.85 -2.30 -3.56
N LEU A 101 1.83 -1.71 -2.37
CA LEU A 101 0.60 -1.28 -1.72
C LEU A 101 -0.11 -0.18 -2.51
N PHE A 102 0.63 0.78 -3.05
CA PHE A 102 0.10 1.79 -3.94
C PHE A 102 -0.59 1.16 -5.16
N CYS A 103 0.07 0.20 -5.79
CA CYS A 103 -0.49 -0.55 -6.92
C CYS A 103 -1.79 -1.28 -6.55
N LEU A 104 -1.88 -1.85 -5.35
CA LEU A 104 -3.11 -2.46 -4.86
C LEU A 104 -4.23 -1.43 -4.68
N ILE A 105 -3.92 -0.25 -4.14
CA ILE A 105 -4.90 0.83 -3.88
C ILE A 105 -5.46 1.41 -5.18
N TYR A 106 -4.61 1.69 -6.17
CA TYR A 106 -5.01 2.40 -7.40
C TYR A 106 -5.30 1.44 -8.55
N HIS A 107 -4.46 0.44 -8.81
CA HIS A 107 -4.54 -0.35 -10.05
C HIS A 107 -5.37 -1.63 -9.94
N VAL A 108 -5.35 -2.32 -8.78
CA VAL A 108 -5.97 -3.66 -8.66
C VAL A 108 -7.47 -3.59 -8.39
N ARG A 109 -8.27 -4.12 -9.34
CA ARG A 109 -9.70 -4.38 -9.10
C ARG A 109 -9.81 -5.61 -8.18
N SER A 110 -10.39 -5.44 -7.00
CA SER A 110 -10.63 -6.54 -6.03
C SER A 110 -12.11 -6.61 -5.66
N GLY A 111 -12.55 -7.77 -5.14
CA GLY A 111 -13.94 -8.01 -4.73
C GLY A 111 -14.96 -7.95 -5.87
N ALA A 112 -16.24 -8.16 -5.53
CA ALA A 112 -17.34 -8.21 -6.51
C ALA A 112 -17.54 -6.88 -7.27
N ASN A 113 -17.31 -5.75 -6.59
CA ASN A 113 -17.56 -4.41 -7.15
C ASN A 113 -16.28 -3.72 -7.67
N GLY A 114 -15.12 -4.38 -7.60
CA GLY A 114 -13.83 -3.78 -7.99
C GLY A 114 -13.26 -2.78 -6.97
N TYR A 115 -13.82 -2.71 -5.76
CA TYR A 115 -13.34 -1.89 -4.64
C TYR A 115 -12.37 -2.68 -3.73
N LEU A 116 -11.53 -1.96 -2.99
CA LEU A 116 -10.58 -2.57 -2.06
C LEU A 116 -10.90 -2.14 -0.63
N SER A 117 -11.19 -3.11 0.24
CA SER A 117 -11.43 -2.81 1.65
C SER A 117 -10.17 -2.53 2.44
N ILE A 118 -10.28 -1.67 3.45
CA ILE A 118 -9.16 -1.39 4.36
C ILE A 118 -8.71 -2.69 5.06
N THR A 119 -9.63 -3.56 5.46
CA THR A 119 -9.28 -4.86 6.04
C THR A 119 -8.45 -5.72 5.07
N THR A 120 -8.88 -5.78 3.80
CA THR A 120 -8.14 -6.52 2.75
C THR A 120 -6.78 -5.89 2.49
N LEU A 121 -6.69 -4.55 2.42
CA LEU A 121 -5.44 -3.82 2.27
C LEU A 121 -4.49 -4.08 3.44
N MET A 122 -5.00 -4.15 4.67
CA MET A 122 -4.20 -4.48 5.85
C MET A 122 -3.64 -5.92 5.80
N HIS A 123 -4.41 -6.89 5.28
CA HIS A 123 -3.89 -8.23 5.05
C HIS A 123 -2.77 -8.23 4.00
N TYR A 124 -2.94 -7.51 2.89
CA TYR A 124 -1.87 -7.35 1.91
C TYR A 124 -0.63 -6.70 2.52
N TYR A 125 -0.80 -5.63 3.30
CA TYR A 125 0.29 -4.99 4.04
C TYR A 125 1.05 -5.98 4.93
N GLN A 126 0.37 -6.76 5.76
CA GLN A 126 1.02 -7.75 6.62
C GLN A 126 1.81 -8.79 5.82
N ASN A 127 1.20 -9.29 4.74
CA ASN A 127 1.82 -10.25 3.83
C ASN A 127 3.08 -9.69 3.15
N THR A 128 3.02 -8.46 2.65
CA THR A 128 4.17 -7.79 2.03
C THR A 128 5.27 -7.50 3.05
N MET A 129 4.92 -7.13 4.28
CA MET A 129 5.88 -6.93 5.37
C MET A 129 6.58 -8.24 5.78
N HIS A 130 5.87 -9.37 5.77
CA HIS A 130 6.50 -10.68 5.99
C HIS A 130 7.47 -11.05 4.87
N ALA A 131 7.09 -10.82 3.61
CA ALA A 131 7.99 -11.03 2.47
C ALA A 131 9.23 -10.12 2.55
N ALA A 132 9.06 -8.86 2.96
CA ALA A 132 10.18 -7.93 3.15
C ALA A 132 11.12 -8.42 4.25
N ARG A 133 10.60 -8.87 5.40
CA ARG A 133 11.43 -9.44 6.48
C ARG A 133 12.20 -10.67 6.00
N PHE A 134 11.56 -11.56 5.26
CA PHE A 134 12.25 -12.70 4.64
C PHE A 134 13.41 -12.26 3.75
N CYS A 135 13.23 -11.20 2.94
CA CYS A 135 14.29 -10.66 2.10
C CYS A 135 15.47 -10.11 2.92
N ILE A 136 15.21 -9.55 4.11
CA ILE A 136 16.26 -9.12 5.04
C ILE A 136 17.00 -10.33 5.62
N ASP A 137 16.24 -11.30 6.14
CA ASP A 137 16.77 -12.50 6.78
C ASP A 137 17.59 -13.36 5.81
N SER A 138 17.23 -13.37 4.52
CA SER A 138 17.98 -14.07 3.47
C SER A 138 19.41 -13.52 3.31
N GLY A 139 19.65 -12.27 3.71
CA GLY A 139 20.96 -11.62 3.69
C GLY A 139 22.03 -12.34 4.51
N ALA A 140 21.63 -13.07 5.56
CA ALA A 140 22.54 -13.90 6.35
C ALA A 140 23.00 -15.17 5.62
N ASN A 141 22.28 -15.59 4.57
CA ASN A 141 22.63 -16.76 3.79
C ASN A 141 23.68 -16.40 2.72
N ARG A 142 24.89 -16.96 2.86
CA ARG A 142 26.03 -16.72 1.97
C ARG A 142 25.77 -17.03 0.50
N LEU A 143 24.81 -17.90 0.17
CA LEU A 143 24.50 -18.31 -1.20
C LEU A 143 23.44 -17.43 -1.86
N LEU A 144 22.47 -16.93 -1.09
CA LEU A 144 21.37 -16.12 -1.62
C LEU A 144 21.67 -14.63 -1.59
N GLY A 145 22.37 -14.17 -0.55
CA GLY A 145 22.48 -12.76 -0.26
C GLY A 145 21.13 -12.12 0.05
N ARG A 146 21.14 -10.79 0.15
CA ARG A 146 19.92 -10.02 0.45
C ARG A 146 19.13 -9.80 -0.83
N LEU A 147 17.88 -10.27 -0.83
CA LEU A 147 16.97 -10.13 -1.96
C LEU A 147 16.21 -8.79 -1.90
N SER A 148 15.77 -8.30 -3.06
CA SER A 148 14.66 -7.35 -3.18
C SER A 148 13.32 -8.10 -3.20
N LEU A 149 12.20 -7.39 -2.97
CA LEU A 149 10.87 -7.97 -3.17
C LEU A 149 10.66 -8.30 -4.65
N SER A 150 11.18 -7.46 -5.54
CA SER A 150 11.10 -7.72 -6.98
C SER A 150 11.77 -9.05 -7.38
N GLU A 151 12.93 -9.37 -6.82
CA GLU A 151 13.62 -10.65 -7.03
C GLU A 151 12.87 -11.81 -6.36
N PHE A 152 12.39 -11.61 -5.13
CA PHE A 152 11.61 -12.61 -4.41
C PHE A 152 10.36 -13.04 -5.20
N PHE A 153 9.59 -12.10 -5.75
CA PHE A 153 8.41 -12.39 -6.55
C PHE A 153 8.72 -12.95 -7.93
N ARG A 154 9.87 -12.60 -8.52
CA ARG A 154 10.34 -13.23 -9.76
C ARG A 154 10.66 -14.71 -9.59
N ILE A 155 11.26 -15.07 -8.46
CA ILE A 155 11.63 -16.46 -8.14
C ILE A 155 10.39 -17.27 -7.70
N ASN A 156 9.46 -16.64 -6.98
CA ASN A 156 8.21 -17.25 -6.54
C ASN A 156 7.02 -16.83 -7.43
N CYS A 157 6.89 -17.46 -8.61
CA CYS A 157 5.76 -17.26 -9.53
C CYS A 157 4.36 -17.52 -8.92
N ILE A 158 4.29 -18.09 -7.71
CA ILE A 158 3.05 -18.41 -7.00
C ILE A 158 2.30 -17.16 -6.52
N TRP A 159 2.98 -16.04 -6.25
CA TRP A 159 2.31 -14.82 -5.78
C TRP A 159 1.38 -14.19 -6.83
N LEU A 160 1.70 -14.32 -8.12
CA LEU A 160 0.81 -13.91 -9.23
C LEU A 160 -0.47 -14.76 -9.30
N LEU A 161 -0.46 -15.99 -8.75
CA LEU A 161 -1.63 -16.85 -8.66
C LEU A 161 -2.54 -16.50 -7.48
N MET A 162 -2.01 -15.88 -6.40
CA MET A 162 -2.79 -15.43 -5.24
C MET A 162 -3.49 -14.07 -5.45
N LEU A 163 -3.24 -13.39 -6.58
CA LEU A 163 -3.89 -12.13 -6.97
C LEU A 163 -5.00 -12.30 -8.02
N LYS A 164 -5.42 -13.54 -8.32
CA LYS A 164 -6.64 -13.74 -9.09
C LYS A 164 -7.86 -13.69 -8.14
N PRO A 165 -8.94 -12.97 -8.53
CA PRO A 165 -10.19 -12.95 -7.79
C PRO A 165 -10.85 -14.34 -7.74
#